data_AF-A0A7C2QRH7-F1
#
_entry.id   AF-A0A7C2QRH7-F1
#
_cell.length_a   1.000
_cell.length_b   1.000
_cell.length_c   1.000
_cell.angle_alpha   90.00
_cell.angle_beta   90.00
_cell.angle_gamma   90.00
#
_symmetry.space_group_name_H-M   'P 1'
#
loop_
_entity.id
_entity.type
_entity.pdbx_description
1 polymer ?
#
loop_
_entity_poly.entity_id
_entity_poly.type
_entity_poly.pdbx_seq_one_letter_code
_entity_poly.pdbx_strand_id
1 'polypeptide(L)' 'MSTHQIFKSIDLVGVSTEGFEDAVRKAVARAARTMRHLRWFEVLEQRGYLGDDAATVREYQVRVRLWFALEDAQDVSA' A
#
# COMPACT_ATOMS: atom_id res chain seq x y z
N MET A 1 28.68 8.43 -10.60
CA MET A 1 27.42 8.98 -11.15
C MET A 1 26.39 8.93 -10.03
N SER A 2 25.91 10.08 -9.56
CA SER A 2 24.96 10.12 -8.44
C SER A 2 23.54 9.91 -8.97
N THR A 3 23.08 8.66 -8.92
CA THR A 3 21.71 8.27 -9.30
C THR A 3 20.73 8.84 -8.27
N HIS A 4 20.25 10.06 -8.49
CA HIS A 4 19.22 10.66 -7.66
C HIS A 4 17.90 9.96 -7.95
N GLN A 5 17.53 8.97 -7.13
CA GLN A 5 16.22 8.33 -7.25
C GLN A 5 15.18 9.16 -6.50
N ILE A 6 14.23 9.73 -7.23
CA ILE A 6 13.07 10.40 -6.64
C ILE A 6 11.96 9.37 -6.45
N PHE A 7 11.41 9.33 -5.24
CA PHE A 7 10.30 8.47 -4.91
C PHE A 7 9.06 9.30 -4.66
N LYS A 8 7.93 8.86 -5.23
CA LYS A 8 6.62 9.35 -4.84
C LYS A 8 6.03 8.38 -3.83
N SER A 9 5.44 8.92 -2.77
CA SER A 9 4.66 8.15 -1.82
C SER A 9 3.17 8.36 -2.01
N ILE A 10 2.40 7.32 -1.66
CA ILE A 10 0.94 7.35 -1.57
C ILE A 10 0.47 6.54 -0.36
N ASP A 11 -0.66 6.94 0.22
CA ASP A 11 -1.29 6.21 1.32
C ASP A 11 -2.53 5.48 0.82
N LEU A 12 -2.67 4.21 1.18
CA LEU A 12 -3.82 3.37 0.88
C LEU A 12 -4.34 2.72 2.17
N VAL A 13 -5.63 2.39 2.19
CA VAL A 13 -6.22 1.56 3.23
C VAL A 13 -6.61 0.22 2.62
N GLY A 14 -5.93 -0.84 3.06
CA GLY A 14 -6.32 -2.22 2.77
C GLY A 14 -7.39 -2.67 3.74
N VAL A 15 -8.33 -3.48 3.26
CA VAL A 15 -9.41 -4.05 4.07
C VAL A 15 -9.49 -5.55 3.79
N SER A 16 -9.62 -6.35 4.85
CA SER A 16 -9.81 -7.79 4.75
C SER A 16 -10.63 -8.34 5.89
N THR A 17 -11.43 -9.37 5.64
CA THR A 17 -12.10 -10.17 6.67
C THR A 17 -11.20 -11.27 7.26
N GLU A 18 -10.03 -11.50 6.68
CA GLU A 18 -9.14 -12.62 7.04
C GLU A 18 -8.04 -12.22 8.04
N GLY A 19 -7.56 -10.99 7.98
CA GLY A 19 -6.54 -10.49 8.89
C GLY A 19 -5.78 -9.27 8.38
N PHE A 20 -4.94 -8.70 9.24
CA PHE A 20 -4.12 -7.53 8.90
C PHE A 20 -3.10 -7.80 7.79
N GLU A 21 -2.47 -8.98 7.78
CA GLU A 21 -1.50 -9.33 6.74
C GLU A 21 -2.16 -9.39 5.36
N ASP A 22 -3.33 -10.01 5.26
CA ASP A 22 -4.08 -10.07 4.01
C ASP A 22 -4.56 -8.69 3.56
N ALA A 23 -4.99 -7.82 4.50
CA ALA A 23 -5.32 -6.42 4.19
C ALA A 23 -4.12 -5.66 3.56
N VAL A 24 -2.91 -5.83 4.11
CA VAL A 24 -1.66 -5.27 3.53
C VAL A 24 -1.42 -5.82 2.13
N ARG A 25 -1.47 -7.14 1.95
CA ARG A 25 -1.26 -7.79 0.64
C ARG A 25 -2.24 -7.27 -0.40
N LYS A 26 -3.52 -7.12 -0.05
CA LYS A 26 -4.57 -6.57 -0.92
C LYS A 26 -4.28 -5.12 -1.33
N ALA A 27 -3.86 -4.27 -0.40
CA ALA A 27 -3.49 -2.87 -0.69
C ALA A 27 -2.30 -2.79 -1.67
N VAL A 28 -1.23 -3.53 -1.39
CA VAL A 28 -0.03 -3.57 -2.24
C VAL A 28 -0.36 -4.13 -3.63
N ALA A 29 -1.11 -5.23 -3.70
CA ALA A 29 -1.52 -5.82 -4.97
C ALA A 29 -2.39 -4.86 -5.80
N ARG A 30 -3.28 -4.09 -5.16
CA ARG A 30 -4.08 -3.08 -5.85
C ARG A 30 -3.22 -1.94 -6.39
N ALA A 31 -2.23 -1.46 -5.64
CA ALA A 31 -1.32 -0.42 -6.07
C ALA A 31 -0.49 -0.88 -7.29
N ALA A 32 0.02 -2.12 -7.25
CA ALA A 32 0.86 -2.69 -8.30
C ALA A 32 0.16 -2.82 -9.67
N ARG A 33 -1.18 -2.81 -9.71
CA ARG A 33 -1.95 -2.79 -10.97
C ARG A 33 -1.83 -1.47 -11.74
N THR A 34 -1.53 -0.37 -11.05
CA THR A 34 -1.53 0.98 -11.64
C THR A 34 -0.21 1.72 -11.49
N MET A 35 0.70 1.23 -10.65
CA MET A 35 1.98 1.87 -10.35
C MET A 35 3.13 0.92 -10.65
N ARG A 36 4.10 1.39 -11.45
CA ARG A 36 5.36 0.70 -11.70
C ARG A 36 6.38 1.05 -10.63
N HIS A 37 7.44 0.23 -10.52
CA HIS A 37 8.59 0.49 -9.64
C HIS A 37 8.24 0.69 -8.16
N LEU A 38 7.20 0.01 -7.67
CA LEU A 38 6.97 -0.11 -6.23
C LEU A 38 8.17 -0.77 -5.57
N ARG A 39 8.65 -0.22 -4.47
CA ARG A 39 9.87 -0.69 -3.81
C ARG A 39 9.64 -1.18 -2.39
N TRP A 40 8.96 -0.37 -1.57
CA TRP A 40 8.65 -0.72 -0.19
C TRP A 40 7.33 -0.09 0.25
N PHE A 41 6.84 -0.55 1.39
CA PHE A 41 5.69 0.01 2.08
C PHE A 41 5.98 0.11 3.58
N GLU A 42 5.22 0.97 4.26
CA GLU A 42 5.23 1.16 5.70
C GLU A 42 3.79 1.01 6.21
N VAL A 43 3.61 0.27 7.30
CA VAL A 43 2.32 0.20 7.99
C VAL A 43 2.21 1.40 8.93
N LEU A 44 1.27 2.29 8.65
CA LEU A 44 1.06 3.50 9.44
C LEU A 44 0.04 3.30 10.56
N GLU A 45 -0.97 2.46 10.32
CA GLU A 45 -2.07 2.26 11.25
C GLU A 45 -2.74 0.91 11.01
N GLN A 46 -3.15 0.24 12.09
CA GLN A 46 -3.97 -0.98 12.06
C GLN A 46 -5.22 -0.76 12.90
N ARG A 47 -6.39 -1.04 12.31
CA ARG A 47 -7.71 -0.90 12.95
C ARG A 47 -8.59 -2.09 12.66
N GLY A 48 -9.54 -2.38 13.55
CA GLY A 48 -10.60 -3.36 13.32
C GLY A 48 -11.97 -2.68 13.28
N TYR A 49 -12.85 -3.13 12.38
CA TYR A 49 -14.27 -2.84 12.43
C TYR A 49 -14.98 -4.02 13.11
N LEU A 50 -15.77 -3.73 14.15
CA LEU A 50 -16.50 -4.76 14.88
C LEU A 50 -17.78 -5.16 14.14
N GLY A 51 -18.20 -6.40 14.33
CA GLY A 51 -19.52 -6.87 13.92
C GLY A 51 -20.63 -6.25 14.76
N ASP A 52 -21.89 -6.47 14.33
CA ASP A 52 -23.07 -5.88 14.97
C ASP A 52 -23.22 -6.32 16.45
N ASP A 53 -22.66 -7.46 16.81
CA ASP A 53 -22.64 -8.00 18.19
C ASP A 53 -21.54 -7.42 19.08
N ALA A 54 -20.66 -6.57 18.53
CA ALA A 54 -19.46 -6.01 19.17
C ALA A 54 -18.48 -7.05 19.77
N ALA A 55 -18.69 -8.35 19.53
CA ALA A 55 -17.89 -9.45 20.05
C ALA A 55 -16.97 -10.06 18.98
N THR A 56 -17.24 -9.77 17.71
CA THR A 56 -16.48 -10.26 16.57
C THR A 56 -15.81 -9.13 15.80
N VAL A 57 -14.65 -9.41 15.21
CA VAL A 57 -14.02 -8.50 14.24
C VAL A 57 -14.57 -8.84 12.86
N ARG A 58 -15.26 -7.89 12.24
CA ARG A 58 -15.81 -8.03 10.89
C ARG A 58 -14.75 -7.77 9.82
N GLU A 59 -13.97 -6.70 10.00
CA GLU A 59 -12.95 -6.29 9.03
C GLU A 59 -11.68 -5.81 9.73
N TYR A 60 -10.55 -6.20 9.17
CA TYR A 60 -9.22 -5.71 9.48
C TYR A 60 -8.85 -4.66 8.45
N GLN A 61 -8.51 -3.46 8.91
CA GLN A 61 -8.18 -2.32 8.09
C GLN A 61 -6.73 -1.90 8.38
N VAL A 62 -5.92 -1.75 7.33
CA VAL A 62 -4.52 -1.35 7.48
C VAL A 62 -4.23 -0.17 6.57
N ARG A 63 -3.84 0.97 7.15
CA ARG A 63 -3.31 2.08 6.39
C ARG A 63 -1.83 1.84 6.12
N VAL A 64 -1.47 1.76 4.85
CA VAL A 64 -0.10 1.59 4.38
C VAL A 64 0.33 2.79 3.54
N ARG A 65 1.58 3.21 3.70
CA ARG A 65 2.25 4.12 2.77
C ARG A 65 3.12 3.29 1.83
N LEU A 66 3.02 3.54 0.53
CA LEU A 66 3.85 2.89 -0.48
C LEU A 66 4.73 3.91 -1.18
N TRP A 67 5.95 3.53 -1.51
CA TRP A 67 6.86 4.33 -2.32
C TRP A 67 7.16 3.63 -3.64
N PHE A 68 7.11 4.41 -4.71
CA PHE A 68 7.54 3.98 -6.03
C PHE A 68 8.48 5.01 -6.65
N ALA A 69 9.47 4.51 -7.39
CA ALA A 69 10.41 5.37 -8.10
C ALA A 69 9.67 6.10 -9.23
N LEU A 70 9.93 7.39 -9.38
CA LEU A 70 9.52 8.14 -10.56
C LEU A 70 10.52 7.87 -11.69
N GLU A 71 10.00 7.66 -12.89
CA GLU A 71 10.78 7.64 -14.12
C GLU A 71 11.11 9.10 -14.47
N ASP A 72 12.35 9.38 -14.86
CA ASP A 72 12.71 10.70 -15.34
C ASP A 72 12.19 10.87 -16.78
N ALA A 73 11.84 12.09 -17.18
CA ALA A 73 11.33 12.36 -18.53
C ALA A 73 12.33 11.99 -19.66
N GLN A 74 13.60 11.74 -19.32
CA GLN A 74 14.64 11.25 -20.21
C GLN A 74 14.60 9.73 -20.44
N ASP A 75 13.89 8.97 -19.61
CA ASP A 75 13.81 7.49 -19.69
C ASP A 75 12.70 7.01 -20.64
N VAL A 76 11.82 7.91 -21.11
CA VAL A 76 10.68 7.58 -21.99
C VAL A 76 11.06 7.64 -23.49
N SER A 77 12.33 7.94 -23.80
CA SER A 77 12.83 8.07 -25.18
C SER A 77 13.82 6.99 -25.62
N ALA A 78 13.65 5.74 -25.19
CA ALA A 78 14.45 4.60 -25.65
C ALA A 78 13.57 3.44 -26.14
#